data_AF-A0A921H593-F1
#
_entry.id   AF-A0A921H593-F1
#
_cell.length_a   1.000
_cell.length_b   1.000
_cell.length_c   1.000
_cell.angle_alpha   90.00
_cell.angle_beta   90.00
_cell.angle_gamma   90.00
#
_symmetry.space_group_name_H-M   'P 1'
#
loop_
_entity.id
_entity.type
_entity.pdbx_description
1 polymer ?
#
loop_
_entity_poly.entity_id
_entity_poly.type
_entity_poly.pdbx_seq_one_letter_code
_entity_poly.pdbx_strand_id
1 'polypeptide(L)'
;MKTIIAKKVFETRTQRFYELSEPITKGRRLKDDVDIIQEMTDSEISRIKEEYRKFIPSDGCRLVCVSDAHTHVERLVFPAFTYLDNGVVKHGRMSLNIDGKHTFSIDGGDPDSVYDDEVYLRHLGMVNKVRIMLEK
;
A
#
# COMPACT_ATOMS: atom_id res chain seq x y z
N MET A 1 -5.79 16.26 -15.35
CA MET A 1 -5.68 15.19 -14.34
C MET A 1 -4.81 15.71 -13.22
N LYS A 2 -5.28 15.63 -11.97
CA LYS A 2 -4.56 16.11 -10.79
C LYS A 2 -3.30 15.26 -10.55
N THR A 3 -2.23 15.87 -10.03
CA THR A 3 -0.95 15.17 -9.77
C THR A 3 -0.75 15.00 -8.27
N ILE A 4 -0.37 13.79 -7.84
CA ILE A 4 0.01 13.44 -6.48
C ILE A 4 1.49 13.05 -6.52
N ILE A 5 2.29 13.58 -5.60
CA ILE A 5 3.69 13.21 -5.45
C ILE A 5 3.77 12.08 -4.43
N ALA A 6 4.49 11.01 -4.77
CA ALA A 6 4.79 9.88 -3.89
C ALA A 6 6.26 9.99 -3.46
N LYS A 7 6.50 10.26 -2.18
CA LYS A 7 7.83 10.37 -1.60
C LYS A 7 8.18 9.11 -0.84
N LYS A 8 9.31 8.47 -1.14
CA LYS A 8 9.79 7.34 -0.33
C LYS A 8 10.23 7.85 1.05
N VAL A 9 9.53 7.44 2.10
CA VAL A 9 9.79 7.89 3.48
C VAL A 9 10.46 6.84 4.35
N PHE A 10 10.36 5.57 3.99
CA PHE A 10 10.99 4.47 4.71
C PHE A 10 11.16 3.25 3.82
N GLU A 11 12.22 2.49 4.06
CA GLU A 11 12.41 1.19 3.41
C GLU A 11 12.99 0.16 4.38
N THR A 12 12.62 -1.09 4.13
CA THR A 12 13.24 -2.28 4.70
C THR A 12 13.75 -3.15 3.54
N ARG A 13 14.29 -4.33 3.86
CA ARG A 13 14.72 -5.29 2.84
C ARG A 13 13.63 -5.67 1.84
N THR A 14 12.36 -5.71 2.26
CA THR A 14 11.25 -6.17 1.41
C THR A 14 10.11 -5.16 1.30
N GLN A 15 10.18 -4.02 1.98
CA GLN A 15 9.08 -3.05 2.01
C GLN A 15 9.58 -1.67 1.70
N ARG A 16 8.85 -0.95 0.85
CA ARG A 16 9.08 0.47 0.56
C ARG A 16 7.81 1.24 0.85
N PHE A 17 7.92 2.30 1.64
CA PHE A 17 6.80 3.12 2.08
C PHE A 17 6.86 4.47 1.37
N TYR A 18 5.75 4.83 0.74
CA TYR A 18 5.59 6.05 -0.02
C TYR A 18 4.50 6.92 0.60
N GLU A 19 4.89 8.12 1.05
CA GLU A 19 3.95 9.15 1.47
C GLU A 19 3.44 9.91 0.25
N LEU A 20 2.13 9.99 0.12
CA LEU A 20 1.43 10.69 -0.93
C LEU A 20 1.13 12.13 -0.49
N SER A 21 1.36 13.07 -1.39
CA SER A 21 1.04 14.48 -1.17
C SER A 21 -0.46 14.71 -0.91
N GLU A 22 -1.31 13.77 -1.34
CA GLU A 22 -2.75 13.75 -1.11
C GLU A 22 -3.27 12.30 -0.96
N PRO A 23 -4.34 12.07 -0.20
CA PRO A 23 -4.88 10.73 0.01
C PRO A 23 -5.52 10.16 -1.26
N ILE A 24 -5.43 8.84 -1.40
CA ILE A 24 -6.21 8.06 -2.35
C ILE A 24 -7.27 7.24 -1.61
N THR A 25 -8.42 6.99 -2.23
CA THR A 25 -9.52 6.26 -1.58
C THR A 25 -9.81 4.91 -2.22
N LYS A 26 -9.19 4.62 -3.38
CA LYS A 26 -9.42 3.39 -4.12
C LYS A 26 -8.14 2.62 -4.38
N GLY A 27 -8.27 1.30 -4.44
CA GLY A 27 -7.27 0.36 -4.93
C GLY A 27 -7.86 -0.56 -5.98
N ARG A 28 -7.06 -1.54 -6.43
CA ARG A 28 -7.49 -2.65 -7.26
C ARG A 28 -6.98 -3.98 -6.73
N ARG A 29 -7.89 -4.92 -6.50
CA ARG A 29 -7.59 -6.28 -6.01
C ARG A 29 -8.28 -7.29 -6.93
N LEU A 30 -7.53 -8.27 -7.44
CA LEU A 30 -8.05 -9.36 -8.29
C LEU A 30 -8.96 -8.89 -9.46
N LYS A 31 -8.65 -7.73 -10.05
CA LYS A 31 -9.37 -7.03 -11.15
C LYS A 31 -10.54 -6.15 -10.73
N ASP A 32 -10.95 -6.17 -9.47
CA ASP A 32 -12.01 -5.31 -8.95
C ASP A 32 -11.44 -4.07 -8.27
N ASP A 33 -12.12 -2.94 -8.45
CA ASP A 33 -11.80 -1.71 -7.71
C ASP A 33 -12.31 -1.85 -6.26
N VAL A 34 -11.44 -1.57 -5.30
CA VAL A 34 -11.76 -1.62 -3.87
C VAL A 34 -11.82 -0.22 -3.29
N ASP A 35 -12.86 0.08 -2.51
CA ASP A 35 -12.89 1.29 -1.69
C ASP A 35 -12.11 1.01 -0.39
N ILE A 36 -11.00 1.71 -0.21
CA ILE A 36 -10.03 1.43 0.86
C ILE A 36 -10.71 1.59 2.23
N ILE A 37 -11.50 2.64 2.42
CA ILE A 37 -12.09 2.93 3.72
C ILE A 37 -13.26 1.99 4.01
N GLN A 38 -14.08 1.65 3.01
CA GLN A 38 -15.17 0.70 3.21
C GLN A 38 -14.69 -0.73 3.45
N GLU A 39 -13.60 -1.14 2.78
CA GLU A 39 -13.00 -2.47 2.95
C GLU A 39 -12.19 -2.59 4.26
N MET A 40 -11.82 -1.47 4.86
CA MET A 40 -11.28 -1.42 6.22
C MET A 40 -12.41 -1.64 7.25
N THR A 41 -12.92 -2.87 7.27
CA THR A 41 -13.97 -3.30 8.18
C THR A 41 -13.51 -3.27 9.65
N ASP A 42 -14.49 -3.22 10.57
CA ASP A 42 -14.24 -3.40 12.01
C ASP A 42 -13.47 -4.69 12.32
N SER A 43 -13.62 -5.75 11.51
CA SER A 43 -12.87 -6.99 11.68
C SER A 43 -11.37 -6.82 11.35
N GLU A 44 -11.02 -6.03 10.34
CA GLU A 44 -9.62 -5.74 10.02
C GLU A 44 -9.00 -4.80 11.06
N ILE A 45 -9.76 -3.79 11.49
CA ILE A 45 -9.37 -2.86 12.54
C ILE A 45 -9.21 -3.56 13.89
N SER A 46 -10.07 -4.54 14.21
CA SER A 46 -10.01 -5.27 15.48
C SER A 46 -8.76 -6.13 15.64
N ARG A 47 -8.14 -6.56 14.53
CA ARG A 47 -6.85 -7.27 14.50
C ARG A 47 -5.66 -6.36 14.83
N ILE A 48 -5.84 -5.05 14.72
CA ILE A 48 -4.84 -4.05 15.13
C ILE A 48 -5.00 -3.81 16.62
N LYS A 49 -3.88 -3.82 17.36
CA LYS A 49 -3.90 -3.53 18.79
C LYS A 49 -4.51 -2.16 19.05
N GLU A 50 -5.31 -2.07 20.09
CA GLU A 50 -6.16 -0.91 20.38
C GLU A 50 -5.36 0.40 20.42
N GLU A 51 -4.16 0.37 21.01
CA GLU A 51 -3.28 1.54 21.10
C GLU A 51 -2.84 2.11 19.73
N TYR A 52 -2.91 1.32 18.67
CA TYR A 52 -2.53 1.71 17.31
C TYR A 52 -3.71 2.08 16.41
N ARG A 53 -4.96 1.77 16.79
CA ARG A 53 -6.14 2.00 15.93
C ARG A 53 -6.35 3.47 15.59
N LYS A 54 -5.96 4.38 16.48
CA LYS A 54 -6.03 5.84 16.26
C LYS A 54 -5.15 6.35 15.12
N PHE A 55 -4.18 5.56 14.66
CA PHE A 55 -3.29 5.92 13.54
C PHE A 55 -3.83 5.41 12.19
N ILE A 56 -4.90 4.62 12.20
CA ILE A 56 -5.50 4.08 10.99
C ILE A 56 -6.17 5.25 10.23
N PRO A 57 -5.91 5.41 8.92
CA PRO A 57 -6.52 6.48 8.15
C PRO A 57 -8.05 6.35 8.05
N SER A 58 -8.77 7.47 8.16
CA SER A 58 -10.24 7.49 8.13
C SER A 58 -10.83 8.26 6.93
N ASP A 59 -10.04 9.07 6.24
CA ASP A 59 -10.44 9.92 5.10
C ASP A 59 -9.72 9.56 3.79
N GLY A 60 -9.00 8.44 3.79
CA GLY A 60 -8.25 7.93 2.66
C GLY A 60 -6.81 7.57 3.04
N CYS A 61 -6.11 6.94 2.12
CA CYS A 61 -4.77 6.42 2.32
C CYS A 61 -3.72 7.44 1.83
N ARG A 62 -2.94 8.02 2.76
CA ARG A 62 -1.80 8.89 2.43
C ARG A 62 -0.48 8.16 2.43
N LEU A 63 -0.37 6.97 3.03
CA LEU A 63 0.86 6.21 3.06
C LEU A 63 0.62 4.84 2.42
N VAL A 64 1.43 4.48 1.45
CA VAL A 64 1.31 3.22 0.72
C VAL A 64 2.57 2.39 0.94
N CYS A 65 2.40 1.08 1.15
CA CYS A 65 3.50 0.13 1.28
C CYS A 65 3.54 -0.79 0.06
N VAL A 66 4.66 -0.78 -0.67
CA VAL A 66 4.97 -1.78 -1.70
C VAL A 66 5.84 -2.86 -1.06
N SER A 67 5.31 -4.08 -0.94
CA SER A 67 5.91 -5.19 -0.19
C SER A 67 6.19 -6.37 -1.10
N ASP A 68 7.42 -6.86 -1.05
CA ASP A 68 7.84 -8.11 -1.68
C ASP A 68 7.58 -9.27 -0.73
N ALA A 69 7.13 -10.40 -1.27
CA ALA A 69 7.07 -11.64 -0.52
C ALA A 69 8.48 -12.16 -0.20
N HIS A 70 8.62 -12.84 0.93
CA HIS A 70 9.92 -13.38 1.37
C HIS A 70 10.31 -14.68 0.65
N THR A 71 9.33 -15.45 0.18
CA THR A 71 9.51 -16.86 -0.20
C THR A 71 9.22 -17.17 -1.66
N HIS A 72 8.65 -16.22 -2.40
CA HIS A 72 8.27 -16.37 -3.80
C HIS A 72 8.25 -15.01 -4.49
N VAL A 73 8.15 -15.01 -5.82
CA VAL A 73 8.13 -13.80 -6.62
C VAL A 73 6.74 -13.18 -6.58
N GLU A 74 6.44 -12.40 -5.56
CA GLU A 74 5.19 -11.64 -5.42
C GLU A 74 5.51 -10.23 -4.91
N ARG A 75 4.81 -9.22 -5.45
CA ARG A 75 4.89 -7.83 -5.00
C ARG A 75 3.48 -7.26 -4.87
N LEU A 76 3.10 -6.94 -3.65
CA LEU A 76 1.77 -6.44 -3.31
C LEU A 76 1.83 -5.05 -2.72
N VAL A 77 0.74 -4.30 -2.89
CA VAL A 77 0.59 -2.95 -2.40
C VAL A 77 -0.51 -2.88 -1.36
N PHE A 78 -0.24 -2.16 -0.27
CA PHE A 78 -1.11 -2.08 0.90
C PHE A 78 -1.27 -0.63 1.35
N PRO A 79 -2.44 -0.24 1.91
CA PRO A 79 -2.54 0.94 2.74
C PRO A 79 -1.60 0.80 3.93
N ALA A 80 -0.99 1.91 4.31
CA ALA A 80 -0.05 1.98 5.41
C ALA A 80 -0.37 3.17 6.31
N PHE A 81 0.24 3.15 7.49
CA PHE A 81 0.09 4.21 8.47
C PHE A 81 1.39 4.40 9.24
N THR A 82 1.60 5.63 9.68
CA THR A 82 2.70 5.99 10.57
C THR A 82 2.19 5.97 12.00
N TYR A 83 2.94 5.34 12.90
CA TYR A 83 2.60 5.27 14.31
C TYR A 83 3.80 5.60 15.18
N LEU A 84 3.54 6.06 16.40
CA LEU A 84 4.56 6.30 17.41
C LEU A 84 4.64 5.10 18.36
N ASP A 85 5.84 4.55 18.52
CA ASP A 85 6.14 3.49 19.47
C ASP A 85 7.33 3.94 20.32
N ASN A 86 7.07 4.18 21.61
CA ASN A 86 8.04 4.72 22.56
C ASN A 86 8.77 6.00 22.07
N GLY A 87 8.03 6.91 21.43
CA GLY A 87 8.56 8.16 20.88
C GLY A 87 9.31 8.01 19.55
N VAL A 88 9.42 6.78 19.02
CA VAL A 88 10.04 6.51 17.73
C VAL A 88 8.96 6.38 16.66
N VAL A 89 9.13 7.10 15.56
CA VAL A 89 8.26 7.01 14.39
C VAL A 89 8.50 5.66 13.69
N LYS A 90 7.42 4.89 13.50
CA LYS A 90 7.43 3.61 12.79
C LYS A 90 6.35 3.58 11.72
N HIS A 91 6.50 2.65 10.77
CA HIS A 91 5.57 2.46 9.67
C HIS A 91 4.96 1.06 9.74
N GLY A 92 3.65 1.00 9.68
CA GLY A 92 2.87 -0.23 9.63
C GLY A 92 2.09 -0.30 8.33
N ARG A 93 1.75 -1.50 7.88
CA ARG A 93 0.80 -1.71 6.78
C ARG A 93 -0.44 -2.42 7.25
N MET A 94 -1.53 -2.19 6.56
CA MET A 94 -2.74 -2.99 6.69
C MET A 94 -2.61 -4.30 5.89
N SER A 95 -3.52 -5.23 6.15
CA SER A 95 -3.62 -6.50 5.41
C SER A 95 -4.51 -6.40 4.17
N LEU A 96 -5.10 -5.23 3.91
CA LEU A 96 -5.88 -4.97 2.71
C LEU A 96 -4.95 -4.78 1.50
N ASN A 97 -4.98 -5.72 0.56
CA ASN A 97 -4.31 -5.57 -0.72
C ASN A 97 -5.07 -4.56 -1.61
N ILE A 98 -4.36 -3.59 -2.18
CA ILE A 98 -4.92 -2.49 -3.01
C ILE A 98 -4.24 -2.36 -4.37
N ASP A 99 -3.20 -3.14 -4.65
CA ASP A 99 -2.61 -3.36 -5.97
C ASP A 99 -1.60 -4.50 -5.84
N GLY A 100 -1.01 -4.93 -6.95
CA GLY A 100 0.11 -5.83 -6.93
C GLY A 100 0.01 -6.92 -7.97
N LYS A 101 1.10 -7.66 -8.06
CA LYS A 101 1.16 -8.91 -8.79
C LYS A 101 1.14 -10.05 -7.80
N HIS A 102 0.02 -10.75 -7.74
CA HIS A 102 -0.08 -12.04 -7.09
C HIS A 102 0.63 -13.10 -7.93
N THR A 103 1.43 -13.92 -7.27
CA THR A 103 2.01 -15.10 -7.90
C THR A 103 1.93 -16.25 -6.90
N PHE A 104 1.25 -17.32 -7.26
CA PHE A 104 1.08 -18.44 -6.35
C PHE A 104 2.42 -19.14 -6.14
N SER A 105 2.75 -19.43 -4.88
CA SER A 105 4.01 -20.08 -4.50
C SER A 105 4.20 -21.47 -5.11
N ILE A 106 3.11 -22.17 -5.46
CA ILE A 106 3.15 -23.50 -6.09
C ILE A 106 3.67 -23.47 -7.52
N ASP A 107 3.65 -22.31 -8.19
CA ASP A 107 4.04 -22.16 -9.59
C ASP A 107 5.47 -21.61 -9.75
N GLY A 108 6.27 -21.59 -8.68
CA GLY A 108 7.67 -21.15 -8.71
C GLY A 108 7.87 -19.63 -8.89
N GLY A 109 6.81 -18.90 -9.25
CA GLY A 109 6.86 -17.48 -9.52
C GLY A 109 7.31 -17.15 -10.94
N ASP A 110 6.90 -15.98 -11.44
CA ASP A 110 7.39 -15.41 -12.70
C ASP A 110 8.15 -14.11 -12.39
N PRO A 111 9.50 -14.12 -12.33
CA PRO A 111 10.34 -12.95 -12.07
C PRO A 111 10.04 -11.75 -12.97
N ASP A 112 9.68 -12.00 -14.22
CA ASP A 112 9.42 -10.96 -15.22
C ASP A 112 8.03 -10.34 -15.08
N SER A 113 7.20 -10.89 -14.18
CA SER A 113 5.83 -10.43 -13.96
C SER A 113 5.68 -9.36 -12.88
N VAL A 114 6.77 -9.06 -12.14
CA VAL A 114 6.81 -8.00 -11.13
C VAL A 114 7.36 -6.72 -11.75
N TYR A 115 6.65 -5.62 -11.53
CA TYR A 115 7.03 -4.31 -12.07
C TYR A 115 7.84 -3.50 -11.06
N ASP A 116 8.44 -2.40 -11.52
CA ASP A 116 8.98 -1.38 -10.62
C ASP A 116 7.87 -0.71 -9.81
N ASP A 117 8.21 -0.17 -8.63
CA ASP A 117 7.27 0.48 -7.71
C ASP A 117 6.46 1.59 -8.39
N GLU A 118 7.07 2.34 -9.31
CA GLU A 118 6.41 3.40 -10.08
C GLU A 118 5.21 2.91 -10.90
N VAL A 119 5.22 1.65 -11.34
CA VAL A 119 4.14 1.07 -12.13
C VAL A 119 2.93 0.81 -11.24
N TYR A 120 3.13 0.28 -10.04
CA TYR A 120 2.02 0.10 -9.09
C TYR A 120 1.47 1.43 -8.59
N LEU A 121 2.34 2.42 -8.33
CA LEU A 121 1.88 3.77 -7.99
C LEU A 121 1.06 4.38 -9.13
N ARG A 122 1.45 4.15 -10.39
CA ARG A 122 0.69 4.58 -11.57
C ARG A 122 -0.68 3.90 -11.65
N HIS A 123 -0.77 2.60 -11.39
CA HIS A 123 -2.04 1.87 -11.37
C HIS A 123 -3.01 2.45 -10.33
N LEU A 124 -2.54 2.68 -9.10
CA LEU A 124 -3.32 3.36 -8.07
C LEU A 124 -3.80 4.75 -8.54
N GLY A 125 -2.93 5.49 -9.22
CA GLY A 125 -3.30 6.76 -9.86
C GLY A 125 -4.45 6.61 -10.86
N MET A 126 -4.38 5.61 -11.74
CA MET A 126 -5.43 5.35 -12.74
C MET A 126 -6.80 5.08 -12.10
N VAL A 127 -6.84 4.24 -11.07
CA VAL A 127 -8.09 3.91 -10.34
C VAL A 127 -8.68 5.15 -9.64
N ASN A 128 -7.81 6.03 -9.14
CA ASN A 128 -8.22 7.27 -8.46
C ASN A 128 -8.38 8.46 -9.44
N LYS A 129 -8.22 8.26 -10.76
CA LYS A 129 -8.28 9.32 -11.79
C LYS A 129 -7.29 10.47 -11.53
N VAL A 130 -6.10 10.14 -11.04
CA VAL A 130 -4.98 11.06 -10.76
C VAL A 130 -3.69 10.55 -11.38
N ARG A 131 -2.68 11.41 -11.48
CA ARG A 131 -1.32 11.03 -11.84
C ARG A 131 -0.50 10.94 -10.56
N ILE A 132 -0.05 9.75 -10.17
CA ILE A 132 0.91 9.61 -9.08
C ILE A 132 2.32 9.60 -9.69
N MET A 133 3.21 10.46 -9.19
CA MET A 133 4.61 10.52 -9.63
C MET A 133 5.53 10.28 -8.46
N LEU A 134 6.55 9.45 -8.66
CA LEU A 134 7.58 9.24 -7.67
C LEU A 134 8.48 10.49 -7.55
N GLU A 135 8.71 10.96 -6.33
CA GLU A 135 9.71 11.98 -6.02
C GLU A 135 11.09 11.40 -6.27
N LYS A 136 11.89 12.09 -7.10
CA LYS A 136 13.24 11.68 -7.46
C LYS A 136 14.25 12.06 -6.40
#